data_AF-A0A2N0QJY9-F1
#
_entry.id   AF-A0A2N0QJY9-F1
#
_cell.length_a   1.000
_cell.length_b   1.000
_cell.length_c   1.000
_cell.angle_alpha   90.00
_cell.angle_beta   90.00
_cell.angle_gamma   90.00
#
_symmetry.space_group_name_H-M   'P 1'
#
loop_
_entity.id
_entity.type
_entity.pdbx_description
1 polymer ?
#
loop_
_entity_poly.entity_id
_entity_poly.type
_entity_poly.pdbx_seq_one_letter_code
_entity_poly.pdbx_strand_id
1 'polypeptide(L)'
;MSDEVLDYLLDEFEIQESDVYKIDGPLDLTFLFSFVKKISAGREHLVYESFIPQHPQDLDSHEDVFEKALTQDIFFHHPYESFEPIVDFVTQAAVDPTVLAIKQTLYRVSGNSPIIQGLKQAAENA
;
A
#
# COMPACT_ATOMS: atom_id res chain seq x y z
N MET A 1 -1.69 -8.48 -36.28
CA MET A 1 -0.60 -9.49 -36.34
C MET A 1 -0.90 -10.37 -37.54
N SER A 2 0.08 -10.65 -38.40
CA SER A 2 -0.11 -11.60 -39.49
C SER A 2 -0.21 -13.02 -38.94
N ASP A 3 -0.92 -13.90 -39.64
CA ASP A 3 -1.06 -15.30 -39.22
C ASP A 3 0.30 -16.01 -39.19
N GLU A 4 1.23 -15.69 -40.11
CA GLU A 4 2.60 -16.21 -40.11
C GLU A 4 3.38 -15.92 -38.80
N VAL A 5 3.20 -14.74 -38.22
CA VAL A 5 3.86 -14.37 -36.96
C VAL A 5 3.17 -15.07 -35.79
N LEU A 6 1.85 -15.26 -35.85
CA LEU A 6 1.13 -15.99 -34.82
C LEU A 6 1.57 -17.46 -34.78
N ASP A 7 1.65 -18.12 -35.95
CA ASP A 7 2.06 -19.52 -36.07
C ASP A 7 3.49 -19.74 -35.57
N TYR A 8 4.40 -18.81 -35.90
CA TYR A 8 5.75 -18.82 -35.36
C TYR A 8 5.78 -18.73 -33.83
N LEU A 9 4.98 -17.83 -33.23
CA LEU A 9 4.92 -17.67 -31.78
C LEU A 9 4.25 -18.89 -31.09
N LEU A 10 3.26 -19.51 -31.73
CA LEU A 10 2.63 -20.74 -31.23
C LEU A 10 3.66 -21.88 -31.12
N ASP A 11 4.49 -22.05 -32.14
CA ASP A 11 5.55 -23.07 -32.18
C ASP A 11 6.66 -22.78 -31.14
N GLU A 12 7.20 -21.54 -31.13
CA GLU A 12 8.31 -21.15 -30.24
C GLU A 12 7.92 -21.20 -28.75
N PHE A 13 6.67 -20.88 -28.41
CA PHE A 13 6.19 -20.91 -27.03
C PHE A 13 5.50 -22.23 -26.64
N GLU A 14 5.43 -23.21 -27.54
CA GLU A 14 4.77 -24.51 -27.32
C GLU A 14 3.32 -24.38 -26.80
N ILE A 15 2.58 -23.40 -27.29
CA ILE A 15 1.20 -23.10 -26.88
C ILE A 15 0.19 -23.50 -27.96
N GLN A 16 -1.05 -23.75 -27.56
CA GLN A 16 -2.11 -24.18 -28.49
C GLN A 16 -2.92 -22.99 -28.99
N GLU A 17 -3.58 -23.12 -30.14
CA GLU A 17 -4.53 -22.10 -30.63
C GLU A 17 -5.65 -21.80 -29.61
N SER A 18 -6.02 -22.78 -28.77
CA SER A 18 -6.99 -22.59 -27.69
C SER A 18 -6.53 -21.64 -26.59
N ASP A 19 -5.23 -21.39 -26.49
CA ASP A 19 -4.64 -20.43 -25.56
C ASP A 19 -4.60 -19.01 -26.15
N VAL A 20 -4.98 -18.84 -27.43
CA VAL A 20 -4.93 -17.57 -28.14
C VAL A 20 -6.26 -16.81 -28.04
N TYR A 21 -6.18 -15.64 -27.43
CA TYR A 21 -7.30 -14.69 -27.35
C TYR A 21 -7.00 -13.49 -28.25
N LYS A 22 -7.69 -13.41 -29.38
CA LYS A 22 -7.61 -12.26 -30.29
C LYS A 22 -8.52 -11.15 -29.77
N ILE A 23 -7.94 -9.98 -29.50
CA ILE A 23 -8.67 -8.78 -29.07
C ILE A 23 -8.45 -7.66 -30.09
N ASP A 24 -9.49 -6.84 -30.30
CA ASP A 24 -9.41 -5.62 -31.11
C ASP A 24 -9.23 -4.41 -30.19
N GLY A 25 -8.03 -4.29 -29.61
CA GLY A 25 -7.72 -3.22 -28.67
C GLY A 25 -6.43 -3.44 -27.86
N PRO A 26 -6.13 -2.52 -26.93
CA PRO A 26 -4.99 -2.65 -26.03
C PRO A 26 -5.20 -3.80 -25.05
N LEU A 27 -4.16 -4.60 -24.82
CA LEU A 27 -4.19 -5.69 -23.84
C LEU A 27 -4.24 -5.17 -22.40
N ASP A 28 -3.47 -4.14 -22.11
CA ASP A 28 -3.38 -3.52 -20.79
C ASP A 28 -3.94 -2.11 -20.85
N LEU A 29 -4.99 -1.83 -20.08
CA LEU A 29 -5.62 -0.52 -19.98
C LEU A 29 -5.00 0.36 -18.88
N THR A 30 -3.98 -0.11 -18.16
CA THR A 30 -3.27 0.64 -17.11
C THR A 30 -2.68 1.95 -17.64
N PHE A 31 -2.39 2.06 -18.94
CA PHE A 31 -1.97 3.32 -19.57
C PHE A 31 -3.00 4.45 -19.36
N LEU A 32 -4.29 4.13 -19.22
CA LEU A 32 -5.35 5.10 -18.98
C LEU A 32 -5.15 5.86 -17.66
N PHE A 33 -4.49 5.28 -16.64
CA PHE A 33 -4.20 6.01 -15.41
C PHE A 33 -3.29 7.22 -15.65
N SER A 34 -2.28 7.06 -16.53
CA SER A 34 -1.41 8.17 -16.92
C SER A 34 -2.16 9.23 -17.74
N PHE A 35 -3.14 8.80 -18.54
CA PHE A 35 -4.00 9.70 -19.30
C PHE A 35 -4.90 10.51 -18.37
N VAL A 36 -5.61 9.85 -17.44
CA VAL A 36 -6.45 10.49 -16.42
C VAL A 36 -5.65 11.54 -15.63
N LYS A 37 -4.43 11.19 -15.19
CA LYS A 37 -3.54 12.11 -14.46
C LYS A 37 -3.15 13.35 -15.27
N LYS A 38 -3.02 13.24 -16.60
CA LYS A 38 -2.69 14.38 -17.47
C LYS A 38 -3.90 15.27 -17.71
N ILE A 39 -5.08 14.69 -17.91
CA ILE A 39 -6.29 15.47 -18.24
C ILE A 39 -6.93 16.13 -17.02
N SER A 40 -6.66 15.62 -15.81
CA SER A 40 -7.19 16.15 -14.56
C SER A 40 -6.64 17.54 -14.23
N ALA A 41 -5.45 17.90 -14.72
CA ALA A 41 -4.90 19.25 -14.62
C ALA A 41 -5.83 20.26 -15.33
N GLY A 42 -6.46 21.13 -14.55
CA GLY A 42 -7.47 22.09 -15.03
C GLY A 42 -8.87 21.52 -15.26
N ARG A 43 -9.13 20.25 -14.90
CA ARG A 43 -10.44 19.59 -14.98
C ARG A 43 -10.75 18.74 -13.74
N GLU A 44 -10.55 19.33 -12.56
CA GLU A 44 -10.70 18.63 -11.27
C GLU A 44 -12.10 18.05 -11.06
N HIS A 45 -13.14 18.69 -11.60
CA HIS A 45 -14.54 18.21 -11.56
C HIS A 45 -14.78 16.88 -12.32
N LEU A 46 -13.82 16.41 -13.12
CA LEU A 46 -13.90 15.12 -13.81
C LEU A 46 -13.22 13.98 -13.04
N VAL A 47 -12.58 14.28 -11.91
CA VAL A 47 -11.92 13.29 -11.05
C VAL A 47 -12.49 13.35 -9.65
N TYR A 48 -12.33 12.25 -8.91
CA TYR A 48 -12.66 12.24 -7.49
C TYR A 48 -11.75 13.19 -6.72
N GLU A 49 -12.32 13.86 -5.72
CA GLU A 49 -11.56 14.66 -4.79
C GLU A 49 -10.60 13.77 -3.99
N SER A 50 -9.37 14.25 -3.79
CA SER A 50 -8.40 13.56 -2.95
C SER A 50 -8.92 13.55 -1.51
N PHE A 51 -9.10 12.36 -0.96
CA PHE A 51 -9.44 12.21 0.45
C PHE A 51 -8.18 12.27 1.31
N ILE A 52 -8.16 13.19 2.28
CA ILE A 52 -7.08 13.31 3.27
C ILE A 52 -7.53 12.58 4.54
N PRO A 53 -6.85 11.49 4.93
CA PRO A 53 -7.16 10.78 6.18
C PRO A 53 -7.07 11.71 7.39
N GLN A 54 -8.03 11.59 8.30
CA GLN A 54 -8.09 12.39 9.52
C GLN A 54 -7.32 11.70 10.65
N HIS A 55 -7.00 12.46 11.70
CA HIS A 55 -6.51 11.82 12.93
C HIS A 55 -7.63 10.95 13.54
N PRO A 56 -7.32 9.77 14.10
CA PRO A 56 -8.31 8.94 14.77
C PRO A 56 -9.01 9.71 15.89
N GLN A 57 -10.34 9.61 15.96
CA GLN A 57 -11.11 10.32 17.00
C GLN A 57 -10.84 9.78 18.40
N ASP A 58 -10.54 8.48 18.49
CA ASP A 58 -10.23 7.80 19.75
C ASP A 58 -8.84 8.15 20.26
N LEU A 59 -8.04 8.96 19.55
CA LEU A 59 -6.70 9.36 19.96
C LEU A 59 -6.59 10.90 19.98
N ASP A 60 -6.41 11.47 21.16
CA ASP A 60 -6.18 12.92 21.27
C ASP A 60 -4.82 13.30 20.68
N SER A 61 -4.67 14.54 20.20
CA SER A 61 -3.45 15.02 19.51
C SER A 61 -2.17 15.02 20.37
N HIS A 62 -2.28 14.72 21.66
CA HIS A 62 -1.18 14.70 22.63
C HIS A 62 -1.04 13.34 23.33
N GLU A 63 -1.89 12.36 23.00
CA GLU A 63 -1.80 11.01 23.54
C GLU A 63 -1.07 10.12 22.54
N ASP A 64 -0.11 9.33 23.03
CA ASP A 64 0.43 8.23 22.25
C ASP A 64 -0.45 6.97 22.40
N VAL A 65 -0.25 6.02 21.49
CA VAL A 65 -1.03 4.78 21.43
C VAL A 65 -0.83 3.92 22.68
N PHE A 66 0.34 4.00 23.35
CA PHE A 66 0.61 3.21 24.56
C PHE A 66 -0.30 3.64 25.70
N GLU A 67 -0.30 4.94 26.02
CA GLU A 67 -1.08 5.48 27.13
C GLU A 67 -2.58 5.27 26.92
N LYS A 68 -3.05 5.49 25.69
CA LYS A 68 -4.48 5.34 25.38
C LYS A 68 -4.94 3.89 25.51
N ALA A 69 -4.15 2.93 25.01
CA ALA A 69 -4.47 1.51 25.04
C ALA A 69 -4.52 0.92 26.47
N LEU A 70 -3.90 1.58 27.46
CA LEU A 70 -4.02 1.18 28.86
C LEU A 70 -5.40 1.51 29.46
N THR A 71 -6.11 2.47 28.87
CA THR A 71 -7.40 2.97 29.41
C THR A 71 -8.62 2.44 28.66
N GLN A 72 -8.47 2.17 27.36
CA GLN A 72 -9.55 1.68 26.50
C GLN A 72 -9.02 1.06 25.20
N ASP A 73 -9.87 0.26 24.55
CA ASP A 73 -9.60 -0.20 23.19
C ASP A 73 -9.63 0.98 22.20
N ILE A 74 -8.76 0.94 21.18
CA ILE A 74 -8.66 1.98 20.15
C ILE A 74 -9.04 1.36 18.81
N PHE A 75 -9.96 1.98 18.08
CA PHE A 75 -10.30 1.56 16.73
C PHE A 75 -9.68 2.50 15.69
N PHE A 76 -9.10 1.92 14.63
CA PHE A 76 -8.56 2.67 13.49
C PHE A 76 -9.31 2.29 12.21
N HIS A 77 -9.99 3.26 11.60
CA HIS A 77 -10.82 3.06 10.42
C HIS A 77 -10.13 3.54 9.15
N HIS A 78 -9.35 2.67 8.53
CA HIS A 78 -8.71 3.00 7.25
C HIS A 78 -9.65 2.79 6.05
N PRO A 79 -9.56 3.63 4.99
CA PRO A 79 -8.57 4.69 4.77
C PRO A 79 -8.98 6.07 5.34
N TYR A 80 -10.04 6.13 6.16
CA TYR A 80 -10.61 7.38 6.66
C TYR A 80 -9.73 8.04 7.72
N GLU A 81 -9.06 7.24 8.53
CA GLU A 81 -8.12 7.67 9.56
C GLU A 81 -6.66 7.39 9.16
N SER A 82 -5.77 8.25 9.62
CA SER A 82 -4.33 8.18 9.33
C SER A 82 -3.72 6.89 9.89
N PHE A 83 -2.78 6.31 9.13
CA PHE A 83 -1.97 5.18 9.57
C PHE A 83 -0.74 5.63 10.38
N GLU A 84 -0.47 6.94 10.44
CA GLU A 84 0.67 7.54 11.13
C GLU A 84 0.78 7.13 12.60
N PRO A 85 -0.28 7.09 13.42
CA PRO A 85 -0.16 6.68 14.83
C PRO A 85 0.34 5.24 15.00
N ILE A 86 0.05 4.34 14.05
CA ILE A 86 0.56 2.96 14.07
C ILE A 86 2.06 2.93 13.75
N VAL A 87 2.52 3.81 12.85
CA VAL A 87 3.95 3.98 12.57
C VAL A 87 4.66 4.53 13.80
N ASP A 88 4.10 5.54 14.43
CA ASP A 88 4.65 6.14 15.64
C ASP A 88 4.71 5.13 16.78
N PHE A 89 3.65 4.34 16.99
CA PHE A 89 3.62 3.28 17.98
C PHE A 89 4.78 2.28 17.83
N VAL A 90 5.01 1.77 16.60
CA VAL A 90 6.10 0.81 16.35
C VAL A 90 7.47 1.46 16.47
N THR A 91 7.62 2.71 16.03
CA THR A 91 8.92 3.41 16.10
C THR A 91 9.27 3.83 17.54
N GLN A 92 8.30 4.23 18.34
CA GLN A 92 8.46 4.45 19.78
C GLN A 92 8.82 3.14 20.49
N ALA A 93 8.09 2.06 20.19
CA ALA A 93 8.39 0.74 20.75
C ALA A 93 9.82 0.27 20.49
N ALA A 94 10.41 0.67 19.36
CA ALA A 94 11.75 0.27 18.95
C ALA A 94 12.88 0.92 19.77
N VAL A 95 12.62 2.03 20.44
CA VAL A 95 13.62 2.80 21.21
C VAL A 95 13.30 2.88 22.70
N ASP A 96 12.11 2.42 23.11
CA ASP A 96 11.70 2.41 24.51
C ASP A 96 12.44 1.30 25.29
N PRO A 97 13.25 1.63 26.31
CA PRO A 97 13.98 0.65 27.11
C PRO A 97 13.09 -0.27 27.95
N THR A 98 11.80 0.05 28.09
CA THR A 98 10.83 -0.77 28.82
C THR A 98 10.18 -1.85 27.94
N VAL A 99 10.33 -1.76 26.61
CA VAL A 99 9.81 -2.76 25.66
C VAL A 99 10.74 -3.96 25.60
N LEU A 100 10.24 -5.13 26.00
CA LEU A 100 11.02 -6.37 26.04
C LEU A 100 11.08 -7.10 24.69
N ALA A 101 10.02 -7.00 23.88
CA ALA A 101 9.94 -7.68 22.59
C ALA A 101 8.85 -7.07 21.70
N ILE A 102 9.10 -7.03 20.39
CA ILE A 102 8.10 -6.71 19.37
C ILE A 102 7.87 -7.95 18.51
N LYS A 103 6.61 -8.37 18.37
CA LYS A 103 6.23 -9.50 17.52
C LYS A 103 5.18 -9.05 16.52
N GLN A 104 5.50 -9.15 15.23
CA GLN A 104 4.61 -8.68 14.16
C GLN A 104 4.63 -9.65 12.98
N THR A 105 3.45 -9.88 12.40
CA THR A 105 3.31 -10.65 11.15
C THR A 105 3.42 -9.70 9.97
N LEU A 106 4.27 -10.05 9.00
CA LEU A 106 4.49 -9.27 7.78
C LEU A 106 4.12 -10.11 6.56
N TYR A 107 3.23 -9.60 5.71
CA TYR A 107 2.84 -10.27 4.47
C TYR A 107 3.53 -9.66 3.25
N ARG A 108 3.22 -8.39 2.96
CA ARG A 108 3.86 -7.59 1.92
C ARG A 108 4.13 -6.20 2.48
N VAL A 109 5.38 -5.77 2.37
CA VAL A 109 5.83 -4.46 2.83
C VAL A 109 6.50 -3.74 1.68
N SER A 110 6.31 -2.42 1.62
CA SER A 110 7.07 -1.58 0.71
C SER A 110 8.55 -1.58 1.13
N GLY A 111 9.46 -1.48 0.16
CA GLY A 111 10.90 -1.51 0.43
C GLY A 111 11.37 -0.39 1.38
N ASN A 112 10.62 0.71 1.47
CA ASN A 112 10.90 1.85 2.34
C ASN A 112 9.84 2.01 3.47
N SER A 113 9.29 0.91 3.98
CA SER A 113 8.28 0.98 5.04
C SER A 113 8.90 1.50 6.36
N PRO A 114 8.36 2.58 6.96
CA PRO A 114 8.79 3.07 8.27
C PRO A 114 8.68 2.02 9.39
N ILE A 115 7.67 1.13 9.30
CA ILE A 115 7.49 0.00 10.21
C ILE A 115 8.71 -0.93 10.17
N ILE A 116 9.20 -1.28 8.97
CA ILE A 116 10.37 -2.16 8.82
C ILE A 116 11.62 -1.47 9.37
N GLN A 117 11.77 -0.17 9.17
CA GLN A 117 12.88 0.60 9.74
C GLN A 117 12.83 0.60 11.27
N GLY A 118 11.65 0.81 11.87
CA GLY A 118 11.45 0.70 13.32
C GLY A 118 11.79 -0.68 13.85
N LEU A 119 11.30 -1.75 13.22
CA LEU A 119 11.62 -3.13 13.62
C LEU A 119 13.11 -3.46 13.51
N LYS A 120 13.79 -2.92 12.48
CA LYS A 120 15.26 -3.04 12.35
C LYS A 120 15.98 -2.33 13.48
N GLN A 121 15.55 -1.10 13.83
CA GLN A 121 16.11 -0.35 14.95
C GLN A 121 15.92 -1.09 16.28
N ALA A 122 14.73 -1.67 16.51
CA ALA A 122 14.45 -2.47 17.70
C ALA A 122 15.41 -3.67 17.83
N ALA A 123 15.70 -4.34 16.71
CA ALA A 123 16.63 -5.46 16.68
C ALA A 123 18.10 -5.04 16.91
N GLU A 124 18.48 -3.81 16.54
CA GLU A 124 19.81 -3.26 16.79
C GLU A 124 20.00 -2.80 18.25
N ASN A 125 18.89 -2.46 18.92
CA ASN A 125 18.87 -2.03 20.32
C ASN A 125 18.74 -3.20 21.33
N ALA A 126 18.50 -4.42 20.84
CA ALA A 126 18.25 -5.62 21.63
C ALA A 126 19.52 -6.25 22.25
#